data_AF-A0A7C3ATE9-F1
#
_entry.id   AF-A0A7C3ATE9-F1
#
_cell.length_a   1.000
_cell.length_b   1.000
_cell.length_c   1.000
_cell.angle_alpha   90.00
_cell.angle_beta   90.00
_cell.angle_gamma   90.00
#
_symmetry.space_group_name_H-M   'P 1'
#
loop_
_entity.id
_entity.type
_entity.pdbx_description
1 polymer ?
#
loop_
_entity_poly.entity_id
_entity_poly.type
_entity_poly.pdbx_seq_one_letter_code
_entity_poly.pdbx_strand_id
1 'polypeptide(L)'
;EQAAWLDQRLAETRADWKFAMVHFPPYSPTLDYAEIRRHWEPVFNKHRVDMVFAGHVHYYMRSHPIREGRVVAPGEAGTVYVISIPIPNEQRPRPRPDYVAALLSGTPLYHTIHIAGNRLHFRAFDEAGTLHDELVMEK
;
A
#
# COMPACT_ATOMS: atom_id res chain seq x y z
N GLU A 1 -6.06 16.46 -14.33
CA GLU A 1 -6.13 17.49 -13.26
C GLU A 1 -5.65 16.96 -11.90
N GLN A 2 -6.27 15.92 -11.32
CA GLN A 2 -5.87 15.39 -10.00
C GLN A 2 -4.42 14.88 -9.92
N ALA A 3 -3.94 14.15 -10.93
CA ALA A 3 -2.55 13.65 -10.94
C ALA A 3 -1.52 14.80 -10.99
N ALA A 4 -1.80 15.86 -11.77
CA ALA A 4 -0.93 17.04 -11.84
C ALA A 4 -0.94 17.82 -10.51
N TRP A 5 -2.10 17.96 -9.88
CA TRP A 5 -2.20 18.54 -8.53
C TRP A 5 -1.39 17.73 -7.52
N LEU A 6 -1.50 16.39 -7.53
CA LEU A 6 -0.76 15.51 -6.64
C LEU A 6 0.76 15.60 -6.88
N ASP A 7 1.19 15.63 -8.14
CA ASP A 7 2.59 15.84 -8.54
C ASP A 7 3.14 17.13 -7.95
N GLN A 8 2.38 18.22 -8.01
CA GLN A 8 2.77 19.49 -7.42
C GLN A 8 2.85 19.43 -5.89
N ARG A 9 1.84 18.85 -5.21
CA ARG A 9 1.84 18.74 -3.74
C ARG A 9 3.02 17.92 -3.23
N LEU A 10 3.35 16.83 -3.92
CA LEU A 10 4.48 15.97 -3.57
C LEU A 10 5.84 16.61 -3.91
N ALA A 11 5.91 17.50 -4.90
CA ALA A 11 7.12 18.27 -5.20
C ALA A 11 7.45 19.32 -4.12
N GLU A 12 6.44 19.84 -3.43
CA GLU A 12 6.61 20.91 -2.43
C GLU A 12 6.95 20.39 -1.02
N THR A 13 6.73 19.10 -0.74
CA THR A 13 6.99 18.53 0.59
C THR A 13 8.46 18.17 0.79
N ARG A 14 8.93 18.37 2.03
CA ARG A 14 10.25 17.92 2.52
C ARG A 14 10.15 16.78 3.53
N ALA A 15 8.96 16.19 3.69
CA ALA A 15 8.76 15.09 4.63
C ALA A 15 9.62 13.88 4.21
N ASP A 16 10.31 13.28 5.18
CA ASP A 16 11.10 12.08 4.96
C ASP A 16 10.22 10.93 4.50
N TRP A 17 9.11 10.69 5.22
CA TRP A 17 8.10 9.68 4.91
C TRP A 17 6.90 10.27 4.19
N LYS A 18 6.49 9.63 3.09
CA LYS A 18 5.40 10.07 2.21
C LYS A 18 4.36 8.96 2.10
N PHE A 19 3.13 9.30 2.47
CA PHE A 19 1.99 8.40 2.40
C PHE A 19 0.92 8.98 1.47
N ALA A 20 0.24 8.11 0.74
CA ALA A 20 -0.98 8.48 0.02
C ALA A 20 -2.16 7.63 0.50
N MET A 21 -3.34 8.23 0.52
CA MET A 21 -4.60 7.56 0.86
C MET A 21 -5.52 7.70 -0.36
N VAL A 22 -6.03 6.59 -0.86
CA VAL A 22 -6.96 6.54 -2.00
C VAL A 22 -8.10 5.59 -1.68
N HIS A 23 -9.28 5.77 -2.26
CA HIS A 23 -10.36 4.81 -2.00
C HIS A 23 -10.17 3.52 -2.80
N PHE A 24 -9.94 3.66 -4.11
CA PHE A 24 -9.74 2.53 -5.02
C PHE A 24 -8.25 2.18 -5.11
N PRO A 25 -7.88 0.91 -4.93
CA PRO A 25 -6.48 0.49 -4.85
C PRO A 25 -5.83 0.45 -6.24
N PRO A 26 -4.60 0.98 -6.43
CA PRO A 26 -3.88 0.82 -7.69
C PRO A 26 -3.59 -0.65 -8.02
N TYR A 27 -3.21 -1.43 -7.01
CA TYR A 27 -2.98 -2.88 -7.11
C TYR A 27 -4.06 -3.63 -6.36
N SER A 28 -4.65 -4.65 -6.99
CA SER A 28 -5.67 -5.51 -6.42
C SER A 28 -5.63 -6.86 -7.14
N PRO A 29 -5.58 -7.99 -6.41
CA PRO A 29 -5.60 -9.31 -7.04
C PRO A 29 -6.93 -9.66 -7.74
N THR A 30 -8.04 -9.01 -7.38
CA THR A 30 -9.38 -9.37 -7.87
C THR A 30 -9.92 -8.45 -8.96
N LEU A 31 -9.51 -7.19 -8.97
CA LEU A 31 -10.04 -6.17 -9.86
C LEU A 31 -8.91 -5.33 -10.41
N ASP A 32 -8.97 -5.04 -11.71
CA ASP A 32 -7.95 -4.24 -12.36
C ASP A 32 -8.33 -2.75 -12.42
N TYR A 33 -7.55 -1.92 -11.74
CA TYR A 33 -7.64 -0.46 -11.79
C TYR A 33 -6.54 0.17 -12.65
N ALA A 34 -6.39 -0.31 -13.88
CA ALA A 34 -5.33 0.10 -14.80
C ALA A 34 -5.26 1.62 -15.03
N GLU A 35 -6.42 2.30 -15.12
CA GLU A 35 -6.48 3.75 -15.29
C GLU A 35 -5.94 4.52 -14.07
N ILE A 36 -6.15 4.01 -12.85
CA ILE A 36 -5.57 4.59 -11.64
C ILE A 36 -4.06 4.41 -11.67
N ARG A 37 -3.57 3.19 -11.95
CA ARG A 37 -2.13 2.93 -12.06
C ARG A 37 -1.48 3.82 -13.11
N ARG A 38 -2.07 3.91 -14.31
CA ARG A 38 -1.55 4.71 -15.43
C ARG A 38 -1.29 6.17 -15.05
N HIS A 39 -2.18 6.77 -14.25
CA HIS A 39 -2.08 8.19 -13.92
C HIS A 39 -1.36 8.49 -12.60
N TRP A 40 -1.50 7.63 -11.59
CA TRP A 40 -1.01 7.91 -10.24
C TRP A 40 0.33 7.24 -9.94
N GLU A 41 0.58 6.04 -10.50
CA GLU A 41 1.83 5.32 -10.28
C GLU A 41 3.07 6.10 -10.76
N PRO A 42 3.06 6.79 -11.92
CA PRO A 42 4.19 7.63 -12.33
C PRO A 42 4.49 8.74 -11.32
N VAL A 43 3.44 9.32 -10.72
CA VAL A 43 3.58 10.38 -9.70
C VAL A 43 4.16 9.80 -8.41
N PHE A 44 3.65 8.66 -7.94
CA PHE A 44 4.16 7.97 -6.76
C PHE A 44 5.64 7.57 -6.92
N ASN A 45 5.99 7.01 -8.08
CA ASN A 45 7.36 6.61 -8.42
C ASN A 45 8.29 7.84 -8.46
N LYS A 46 7.88 8.92 -9.17
CA LYS A 46 8.66 10.17 -9.28
C LYS A 46 8.99 10.77 -7.91
N HIS A 47 8.03 10.76 -7.00
CA HIS A 47 8.17 11.38 -5.68
C HIS A 47 8.61 10.44 -4.57
N ARG A 48 8.87 9.17 -4.89
CA ARG A 48 9.24 8.11 -3.94
C ARG A 48 8.24 8.04 -2.77
N VAL A 49 6.95 7.90 -3.09
CA VAL A 49 5.94 7.62 -2.07
C VAL A 49 6.25 6.27 -1.43
N ASP A 50 6.23 6.19 -0.10
CA ASP A 50 6.63 4.99 0.62
C ASP A 50 5.50 3.98 0.71
N MET A 51 4.31 4.47 1.08
CA MET A 51 3.13 3.63 1.19
C MET A 51 1.88 4.30 0.63
N VAL A 52 1.06 3.51 -0.06
CA VAL A 52 -0.26 3.91 -0.55
C VAL A 52 -1.29 3.03 0.13
N PHE A 53 -2.22 3.64 0.86
CA PHE A 53 -3.29 2.95 1.57
C PHE A 53 -4.59 3.09 0.80
N ALA A 54 -5.33 1.99 0.73
CA ALA A 54 -6.58 1.90 0.01
C ALA A 54 -7.61 1.02 0.71
N GLY A 55 -8.85 1.09 0.23
CA GLY A 55 -9.95 0.24 0.67
C GLY A 55 -10.73 -0.28 -0.53
N HIS A 56 -12.05 -0.09 -0.51
CA HIS A 56 -13.01 -0.46 -1.57
C HIS A 56 -13.21 -1.97 -1.79
N VAL A 57 -12.14 -2.75 -1.91
CA VAL A 57 -12.22 -4.22 -1.95
C VAL A 57 -12.09 -4.79 -0.54
N HIS A 58 -12.84 -5.85 -0.25
CA HIS A 58 -13.07 -6.28 1.12
C HIS A 58 -12.14 -7.44 1.53
N TYR A 59 -10.85 -7.22 1.39
CA TYR A 59 -9.81 -8.10 1.91
C TYR A 59 -8.58 -7.28 2.22
N TYR A 60 -7.76 -7.80 3.13
CA TYR A 60 -6.46 -7.23 3.42
C TYR A 60 -5.46 -7.68 2.36
N MET A 61 -4.67 -6.73 1.87
CA MET A 61 -3.54 -7.02 0.99
C MET A 61 -2.40 -6.06 1.28
N ARG A 62 -1.17 -6.57 1.30
CA ARG A 62 0.04 -5.75 1.23
C ARG A 62 0.92 -6.26 0.12
N SER A 63 1.40 -5.35 -0.72
CA SER A 63 2.36 -5.69 -1.76
C SER A 63 3.79 -5.78 -1.22
N HIS A 64 4.68 -6.44 -1.97
CA HIS A 64 6.10 -6.11 -1.93
C HIS A 64 6.30 -4.65 -2.42
N PRO A 65 7.45 -4.01 -2.14
CA PRO A 65 7.73 -2.69 -2.71
C PRO A 65 7.74 -2.78 -4.24
N ILE A 66 7.00 -1.88 -4.90
CA ILE A 66 6.83 -1.85 -6.35
C ILE A 66 7.38 -0.53 -6.90
N ARG A 67 8.09 -0.61 -8.03
CA ARG A 67 8.51 0.55 -8.83
C ARG A 67 8.33 0.21 -10.30
N GLU A 68 7.71 1.12 -11.05
CA GLU A 68 7.44 0.94 -12.49
C GLU A 68 6.76 -0.40 -12.84
N GLY A 69 5.73 -0.75 -12.08
CA GLY A 69 4.94 -1.95 -12.30
C GLY A 69 5.58 -3.26 -11.87
N ARG A 70 6.78 -3.23 -11.25
CA ARG A 70 7.54 -4.43 -10.90
C ARG A 70 7.93 -4.43 -9.42
N VAL A 71 7.93 -5.62 -8.83
CA VAL A 71 8.55 -5.84 -7.51
C VAL A 71 10.04 -5.52 -7.62
N VAL A 72 10.52 -4.65 -6.75
CA VAL A 72 11.95 -4.29 -6.71
C VAL A 72 12.74 -5.33 -5.92
N ALA A 73 14.05 -5.40 -6.17
CA ALA A 73 14.93 -6.28 -5.42
C ALA A 73 14.96 -5.90 -3.92
N PRO A 74 15.24 -6.86 -3.01
CA PRO A 74 15.40 -6.55 -1.58
C PRO A 74 16.39 -5.40 -1.35
N GLY A 75 15.99 -4.42 -0.55
CA GLY A 75 16.80 -3.22 -0.24
C GLY A 75 16.66 -2.07 -1.25
N GLU A 76 15.98 -2.27 -2.39
CA GLU A 76 15.68 -1.18 -3.30
C GLU A 76 14.40 -0.43 -2.89
N ALA A 77 14.38 0.88 -3.16
CA ALA A 77 13.22 1.73 -2.89
C ALA A 77 12.06 1.42 -3.86
N GLY A 78 10.87 1.18 -3.31
CA GLY A 78 9.62 1.03 -4.04
C GLY A 78 8.44 1.42 -3.16
N THR A 79 7.29 1.67 -3.77
CA THR A 79 6.06 1.99 -3.04
C THR A 79 5.39 0.71 -2.58
N VAL A 80 5.00 0.63 -1.31
CA VAL A 80 4.19 -0.46 -0.76
C VAL A 80 2.72 -0.09 -0.83
N TYR A 81 1.90 -0.96 -1.43
CA TYR A 81 0.46 -0.76 -1.53
C TYR A 81 -0.25 -1.62 -0.49
N VAL A 82 -1.11 -1.01 0.30
CA VAL A 82 -1.89 -1.67 1.36
C VAL A 82 -3.37 -1.46 1.10
N ILE A 83 -4.13 -2.55 1.08
CA ILE A 83 -5.59 -2.54 1.14
C ILE A 83 -6.01 -2.96 2.54
N SER A 84 -6.88 -2.18 3.15
CA SER A 84 -7.46 -2.48 4.46
C SER A 84 -8.95 -2.20 4.50
N ILE A 85 -9.70 -3.11 5.10
CA ILE A 85 -11.09 -2.85 5.46
C ILE A 85 -11.41 -3.48 6.82
N PRO A 86 -12.24 -2.83 7.65
CA PRO A 86 -12.69 -3.39 8.93
C PRO A 86 -13.97 -4.24 8.81
N ILE A 87 -14.38 -4.62 7.59
CA ILE A 87 -15.65 -5.34 7.38
C ILE A 87 -15.35 -6.79 6.98
N PRO A 88 -15.96 -7.79 7.65
CA PRO A 88 -15.84 -9.18 7.24
C PRO A 88 -16.34 -9.39 5.81
N ASN A 89 -15.56 -10.10 4.99
CA ASN A 89 -16.02 -10.61 3.71
C ASN A 89 -15.29 -11.91 3.36
N GLU A 90 -15.99 -12.81 2.67
CA GLU A 90 -15.47 -14.10 2.21
C GLU A 90 -14.78 -14.01 0.85
N GLN A 91 -14.53 -12.80 0.31
CA GLN A 91 -13.73 -12.66 -0.90
C GLN A 91 -12.36 -13.27 -0.69
N ARG A 92 -12.07 -14.38 -1.37
CA ARG A 92 -10.78 -15.07 -1.35
C ARG A 92 -10.08 -14.83 -2.68
N PRO A 93 -9.18 -13.84 -2.79
CA PRO A 93 -8.51 -13.56 -4.05
C PRO A 93 -7.66 -14.75 -4.45
N ARG A 94 -7.97 -15.37 -5.59
CA ARG A 94 -7.14 -16.40 -6.23
C ARG A 94 -7.16 -16.19 -7.76
N PRO A 95 -6.02 -16.35 -8.44
CA PRO A 95 -4.68 -16.66 -7.92
C PRO A 95 -4.06 -15.48 -7.15
N ARG A 96 -3.02 -15.75 -6.34
CA ARG A 96 -2.25 -14.72 -5.62
C ARG A 96 -1.09 -14.24 -6.53
N PRO A 97 -1.11 -13.00 -7.05
CA PRO A 97 -0.03 -12.49 -7.88
C PRO A 97 1.28 -12.36 -7.10
N ASP A 98 2.41 -12.46 -7.80
CA ASP A 98 3.76 -12.42 -7.21
C ASP A 98 4.08 -11.13 -6.44
N TYR A 99 3.40 -10.03 -6.78
CA TYR A 99 3.58 -8.76 -6.07
C TYR A 99 2.94 -8.75 -4.67
N VAL A 100 2.13 -9.74 -4.30
CA VAL A 100 1.40 -9.78 -3.02
C VAL A 100 2.27 -10.40 -1.93
N ALA A 101 2.70 -9.59 -0.97
CA ALA A 101 3.50 -10.01 0.19
C ALA A 101 2.64 -10.60 1.31
N ALA A 102 1.45 -10.04 1.55
CA ALA A 102 0.49 -10.55 2.53
C ALA A 102 -0.94 -10.42 2.00
N LEU A 103 -1.79 -11.40 2.33
CA LEU A 103 -3.19 -11.45 1.91
C LEU A 103 -4.02 -12.16 2.97
N LEU A 104 -5.07 -11.51 3.46
CA LEU A 104 -6.01 -12.06 4.44
C LEU A 104 -7.43 -11.66 4.08
N SER A 105 -8.39 -12.56 4.31
CA SER A 105 -9.81 -12.34 4.06
C SER A 105 -10.63 -12.73 5.28
N GLY A 106 -11.81 -12.12 5.45
CA GLY A 106 -12.75 -12.46 6.51
C GLY A 106 -12.37 -11.97 7.91
N THR A 107 -11.21 -11.33 8.08
CA THR A 107 -10.76 -10.79 9.37
C THR A 107 -10.70 -9.27 9.29
N PRO A 108 -11.53 -8.54 10.06
CA PRO A 108 -11.38 -7.11 10.26
C PRO A 108 -10.01 -6.78 10.84
N LEU A 109 -9.32 -5.79 10.28
CA LEU A 109 -8.02 -5.36 10.78
C LEU A 109 -7.98 -3.86 11.06
N TYR A 110 -7.20 -3.48 12.08
CA TYR A 110 -6.69 -2.12 12.26
C TYR A 110 -5.16 -2.11 12.13
N HIS A 111 -4.58 -0.93 11.89
CA HIS A 111 -3.16 -0.80 11.58
C HIS A 111 -2.49 0.24 12.45
N THR A 112 -1.22 0.00 12.76
CA THR A 112 -0.35 0.98 13.43
C THR A 112 0.88 1.23 12.58
N ILE A 113 1.33 2.48 12.53
CA ILE A 113 2.58 2.90 11.91
C ILE A 113 3.38 3.63 12.99
N HIS A 114 4.52 3.07 13.35
CA HIS A 114 5.48 3.73 14.24
C HIS A 114 6.66 4.21 13.41
N ILE A 115 7.02 5.48 13.53
CA ILE A 115 8.16 6.07 12.82
C ILE A 115 9.16 6.60 13.84
N ALA A 116 10.41 6.12 13.75
CA ALA A 116 11.54 6.57 14.55
C ALA A 116 12.70 6.90 13.60
N GLY A 117 12.81 8.18 13.21
CA GLY A 117 13.80 8.65 12.24
C GLY A 117 13.67 7.95 10.89
N ASN A 118 14.71 7.23 10.49
CA ASN A 118 14.78 6.52 9.21
C ASN A 118 14.15 5.12 9.26
N ARG A 119 13.52 4.73 10.37
CA ARG A 119 12.88 3.42 10.53
C ARG A 119 11.37 3.56 10.71
N LEU A 120 10.62 2.85 9.88
CA LEU A 120 9.16 2.74 9.95
C LEU A 120 8.77 1.30 10.25
N HIS A 121 7.83 1.10 11.16
CA HIS A 121 7.26 -0.21 11.49
C HIS A 121 5.74 -0.16 11.32
N PHE A 122 5.25 -0.80 10.26
CA PHE A 122 3.84 -1.03 9.98
C PHE A 122 3.41 -2.38 10.56
N ARG A 123 2.27 -2.42 11.25
CA ARG A 123 1.68 -3.64 11.81
C ARG A 123 0.17 -3.66 11.63
N ALA A 124 -0.37 -4.83 11.31
CA ALA A 124 -1.79 -5.07 11.17
C ALA A 124 -2.29 -6.05 12.25
N PHE A 125 -3.35 -5.66 12.95
CA PHE A 125 -3.92 -6.40 14.07
C PHE A 125 -5.41 -6.65 13.85
N ASP A 126 -5.94 -7.74 14.40
CA ASP A 126 -7.39 -7.93 14.54
C ASP A 126 -7.95 -7.24 15.78
N GLU A 127 -9.28 -7.26 15.96
CA GLU A 127 -9.97 -6.64 17.10
C GLU A 127 -9.52 -7.19 18.47
N ALA A 128 -8.98 -8.41 18.53
CA ALA A 128 -8.44 -8.99 19.76
C ALA A 128 -7.00 -8.54 20.05
N GLY A 129 -6.39 -7.76 19.15
CA GLY A 129 -5.00 -7.32 19.23
C GLY A 129 -3.99 -8.36 18.75
N THR A 130 -4.44 -9.40 18.06
CA THR A 130 -3.54 -10.41 17.47
C THR A 130 -2.85 -9.82 16.25
N LEU A 131 -1.52 -9.94 16.17
CA LEU A 131 -0.74 -9.49 15.01
C LEU A 131 -0.94 -10.47 13.84
N HIS A 132 -1.37 -9.96 12.68
CA HIS A 132 -1.56 -10.75 11.46
C HIS A 132 -0.51 -10.47 10.38
N ASP A 133 0.05 -9.25 10.36
CA ASP A 133 1.06 -8.87 9.39
C ASP A 133 1.95 -7.73 9.90
N GLU A 134 3.21 -7.74 9.48
CA GLU A 134 4.17 -6.67 9.79
C GLU A 134 5.10 -6.35 8.62
N LEU A 135 5.57 -5.11 8.60
CA LEU A 135 6.59 -4.62 7.68
C LEU A 135 7.48 -3.59 8.39
N VAL A 136 8.79 -3.79 8.31
CA VAL A 136 9.79 -2.79 8.67
C VAL A 136 10.40 -2.21 7.40
N MET A 137 10.46 -0.89 7.32
CA MET A 137 11.14 -0.14 6.25
C MET A 137 12.24 0.72 6.86
N GLU A 138 13.38 0.80 6.17
CA GLU A 138 14.52 1.62 6.54
C GLU A 138 14.93 2.52 5.36
N LYS A 139 15.42 3.73 5.67
CA LYS A 139 15.89 4.73 4.71
C LYS A 139 17.34 5.12 4.95
#